data_AF-A0A3C0DXM9-F1
#
_entry.id   AF-A0A3C0DXM9-F1
#
_cell.length_a   1.000
_cell.length_b   1.000
_cell.length_c   1.000
_cell.angle_alpha   90.00
_cell.angle_beta   90.00
_cell.angle_gamma   90.00
#
_symmetry.space_group_name_H-M   'P 1'
#
loop_
_entity.id
_entity.type
_entity.pdbx_description
1 polymer ?
#
loop_
_entity_poly.entity_id
_entity_poly.type
_entity_poly.pdbx_seq_one_letter_code
_entity_poly.pdbx_strand_id
1 'polypeptide(L)'
;MSAQPDIRSLSDEDLKQALVDLGEKPFRAKQVSEWLWTHAAGSFDEMTSLGKGLREKLDASFSLGRIDQVEAQQSRDGTVKCAFQIDGDAHRVVEGVLIPTTKRLTACISSQVGCSLACKFCATGKLKLLKNLTAGEMFDQVQMLNAMAHERHGKGLSNIVYMGMGEPLLNYRNVLESVDRITGTPGLAMSPKRITVSTAGIAKAIKRLGDDEVKFNLALSLHAANDEKRNHIMAI
;
A
#
# COMPACT_ATOMS: atom_id res chain seq x y z
N MET A 1 -13.51 15.19 -20.52
CA MET A 1 -13.71 15.42 -19.07
C MET A 1 -12.47 14.87 -18.39
N SER A 2 -11.71 15.68 -17.66
CA SER A 2 -10.59 15.16 -16.87
C SER A 2 -11.14 14.21 -15.80
N ALA A 3 -10.52 13.05 -15.61
CA ALA A 3 -10.87 12.18 -14.49
C ALA A 3 -10.71 12.97 -13.17
N GLN A 4 -11.66 12.82 -12.25
CA GLN A 4 -11.57 13.45 -10.93
C GLN A 4 -10.32 12.92 -10.20
N PRO A 5 -9.51 13.80 -9.58
CA PRO A 5 -8.35 13.36 -8.82
C PRO A 5 -8.78 12.48 -7.64
N ASP A 6 -7.98 11.47 -7.32
CA ASP A 6 -8.20 10.65 -6.13
C ASP A 6 -7.88 11.48 -4.88
N ILE A 7 -8.85 11.63 -3.97
CA ILE A 7 -8.67 12.38 -2.72
C ILE A 7 -7.52 11.84 -1.88
N ARG A 8 -7.18 10.55 -2.01
CA ARG A 8 -6.10 9.89 -1.28
C ARG A 8 -4.71 10.19 -1.86
N SER A 9 -4.64 10.88 -2.99
CA SER A 9 -3.37 11.38 -3.57
C SER A 9 -2.97 12.76 -3.07
N LEU A 10 -3.85 13.42 -2.31
CA LEU A 10 -3.58 14.74 -1.74
C LEU A 10 -2.72 14.63 -0.47
N SER A 11 -1.76 15.54 -0.32
CA SER A 11 -1.10 15.75 0.96
C SER A 11 -2.09 16.33 1.99
N ASP A 12 -1.73 16.31 3.26
CA ASP A 12 -2.61 16.84 4.32
C ASP A 12 -2.88 18.35 4.14
N GLU A 13 -1.90 19.11 3.65
CA GLU A 13 -2.09 20.53 3.33
C GLU A 13 -2.90 20.73 2.05
N ASP A 14 -2.72 19.89 1.03
CA ASP A 14 -3.52 19.96 -0.20
C ASP A 14 -4.99 19.61 0.07
N LEU A 15 -5.26 18.60 0.91
CA LEU A 15 -6.63 18.24 1.33
C LEU A 15 -7.29 19.39 2.08
N LYS A 16 -6.53 20.07 2.94
CA LYS A 16 -7.01 21.24 3.69
C LYS A 16 -7.31 22.41 2.76
N GLN A 17 -6.44 22.69 1.80
CA GLN A 17 -6.66 23.75 0.81
C GLN A 17 -7.87 23.42 -0.08
N ALA A 18 -7.97 22.18 -0.57
CA ALA A 18 -9.10 21.70 -1.35
C ALA A 18 -10.44 21.90 -0.63
N LEU A 19 -10.51 21.63 0.68
CA LEU A 19 -11.73 21.86 1.45
C LEU A 19 -12.05 23.34 1.61
N VAL A 20 -11.05 24.20 1.77
CA VAL A 20 -11.25 25.66 1.78
C VAL A 20 -11.81 26.14 0.43
N ASP A 21 -11.28 25.63 -0.68
CA ASP A 21 -11.74 25.98 -2.03
C ASP A 21 -13.19 25.50 -2.29
N LEU A 22 -13.62 24.42 -1.63
CA LEU A 22 -15.01 23.95 -1.60
C LEU A 22 -15.93 24.73 -0.63
N GLY A 23 -15.42 25.79 0.00
CA GLY A 23 -16.15 26.62 0.95
C GLY A 23 -16.36 25.98 2.32
N GLU A 24 -15.55 24.99 2.68
CA GLU A 24 -15.61 24.33 3.97
C GLU A 24 -14.57 24.88 4.95
N LYS A 25 -14.80 24.64 6.25
CA LYS A 25 -13.85 25.07 7.29
C LYS A 25 -12.60 24.16 7.28
N PRO A 26 -11.38 24.71 7.47
CA PRO A 26 -10.13 23.95 7.41
C PRO A 26 -10.08 22.71 8.31
N PHE A 27 -10.75 22.74 9.47
CA PHE A 27 -10.75 21.60 10.40
C PHE A 27 -11.45 20.34 9.83
N ARG A 28 -12.30 20.49 8.79
CA ARG A 28 -12.94 19.37 8.11
C ARG A 28 -11.91 18.43 7.48
N ALA A 29 -10.71 18.93 7.13
CA ALA A 29 -9.62 18.12 6.58
C ALA A 29 -9.24 16.98 7.51
N LYS A 30 -9.17 17.25 8.82
CA LYS A 30 -8.87 16.23 9.82
C LYS A 30 -9.95 15.15 9.84
N GLN A 31 -11.22 15.54 9.78
CA GLN A 31 -12.34 14.58 9.81
C GLN A 31 -12.39 13.73 8.55
N VAL A 32 -12.18 14.33 7.38
CA VAL A 32 -12.09 13.59 6.11
C VAL A 32 -10.89 12.63 6.17
N SER A 33 -9.72 13.10 6.61
CA SER A 33 -8.51 12.27 6.74
C SER A 33 -8.70 11.11 7.72
N GLU A 34 -9.41 11.30 8.84
CA GLU A 34 -9.81 10.22 9.76
C GLU A 34 -10.68 9.16 9.06
N TRP A 35 -11.64 9.57 8.23
CA TRP A 35 -12.45 8.62 7.44
C TRP A 35 -11.64 7.89 6.38
N LEU A 36 -10.71 8.58 5.71
CA LEU A 36 -9.86 7.97 4.67
C LEU A 36 -8.89 6.95 5.25
N TRP A 37 -8.27 7.22 6.40
CA TRP A 37 -7.10 6.45 6.87
C TRP A 37 -7.33 5.67 8.17
N THR A 38 -8.18 6.15 9.07
CA THR A 38 -8.49 5.40 10.31
C THR A 38 -9.67 4.46 10.09
N HIS A 39 -10.75 4.97 9.50
CA HIS A 39 -11.93 4.16 9.20
C HIS A 39 -11.83 3.44 7.86
N ALA A 40 -10.95 3.91 6.97
CA ALA A 40 -10.75 3.37 5.63
C ALA A 40 -12.06 3.20 4.85
N ALA A 41 -12.84 4.29 4.83
CA ALA A 41 -14.10 4.37 4.10
C ALA A 41 -13.91 4.01 2.63
N GLY A 42 -14.83 3.19 2.10
CA GLY A 42 -14.87 2.82 0.69
C GLY A 42 -15.62 3.83 -0.19
N SER A 43 -16.37 4.74 0.42
CA SER A 43 -17.16 5.75 -0.28
C SER A 43 -17.33 7.01 0.57
N PHE A 44 -17.63 8.16 -0.06
CA PHE A 44 -17.95 9.37 0.68
C PHE A 44 -19.23 9.22 1.51
N ASP A 45 -20.17 8.37 1.09
CA ASP A 45 -21.41 8.12 1.81
C ASP A 45 -21.24 7.41 3.16
N GLU A 46 -20.20 6.58 3.29
CA GLU A 46 -19.84 5.96 4.56
C GLU A 46 -19.39 6.97 5.63
N MET A 47 -19.01 8.18 5.23
CA MET A 47 -18.52 9.24 6.13
C MET A 47 -19.66 9.91 6.90
N THR A 48 -20.42 9.13 7.67
CA THR A 48 -21.70 9.52 8.28
C THR A 48 -21.61 10.67 9.28
N SER A 49 -20.43 10.94 9.84
CA SER A 49 -20.21 12.11 10.71
C SER A 49 -20.01 13.42 9.93
N LEU A 50 -19.84 13.35 8.61
CA LEU A 50 -19.81 14.50 7.72
C LEU A 50 -21.23 14.83 7.24
N GLY A 51 -21.55 16.13 7.23
CA GLY A 51 -22.85 16.61 6.75
C GLY A 51 -23.06 16.22 5.28
N LYS A 52 -24.32 15.94 4.91
CA LYS A 52 -24.68 15.50 3.55
C LYS A 52 -24.12 16.40 2.45
N GLY A 53 -24.23 17.72 2.61
CA GLY A 53 -23.70 18.69 1.64
C GLY A 53 -22.17 18.63 1.47
N LEU A 54 -21.41 18.25 2.52
CA LEU A 54 -19.97 18.04 2.37
C LEU A 54 -19.67 16.77 1.57
N ARG A 55 -20.38 15.67 1.87
CA ARG A 55 -20.22 14.41 1.12
C ARG A 55 -20.52 14.59 -0.37
N GLU A 56 -21.59 15.33 -0.70
CA GLU A 56 -21.95 15.67 -2.08
C GLU A 56 -20.87 16.52 -2.79
N LYS A 57 -20.27 17.50 -2.10
CA LYS A 57 -19.17 18.29 -2.66
C LYS A 57 -17.93 17.45 -2.92
N LEU A 58 -17.60 16.53 -2.01
CA LEU A 58 -16.47 15.62 -2.17
C LEU A 58 -16.68 14.71 -3.37
N ASP A 59 -17.86 14.08 -3.47
CA ASP A 59 -18.23 13.21 -4.59
C ASP A 59 -18.24 13.92 -5.95
N ALA A 60 -18.65 15.20 -5.97
CA ALA A 60 -18.60 16.02 -7.17
C ALA A 60 -17.17 16.42 -7.60
N SER A 61 -16.21 16.45 -6.67
CA SER A 61 -14.88 17.03 -6.91
C SER A 61 -13.75 16.01 -6.97
N PHE A 62 -13.91 14.88 -6.30
CA PHE A 62 -12.87 13.88 -6.10
C PHE A 62 -13.40 12.48 -6.37
N SER A 63 -12.49 11.59 -6.75
CA SER A 63 -12.72 10.16 -6.65
C SER A 63 -12.17 9.64 -5.30
N LEU A 64 -12.74 8.52 -4.84
CA LEU A 64 -12.19 7.71 -3.75
C LEU A 64 -11.98 6.31 -4.30
N GLY A 65 -10.84 6.11 -4.99
CA GLY A 65 -10.49 4.79 -5.52
C GLY A 65 -10.23 3.83 -4.37
N ARG A 66 -10.57 2.55 -4.52
CA ARG A 66 -10.21 1.47 -3.59
C ARG A 66 -9.91 0.22 -4.40
N ILE A 67 -8.99 -0.62 -3.93
CA ILE A 67 -8.74 -1.92 -4.58
C ILE A 67 -9.85 -2.91 -4.23
N ASP A 68 -10.12 -3.83 -5.15
CA ASP A 68 -11.15 -4.87 -4.96
C ASP A 68 -10.49 -6.23 -4.69
N GLN A 69 -10.89 -6.90 -3.62
CA GLN A 69 -10.49 -8.30 -3.41
C GLN A 69 -11.38 -9.21 -4.28
N VAL A 70 -10.82 -9.68 -5.39
CA VAL A 70 -11.56 -10.52 -6.36
C VAL A 70 -11.46 -12.01 -6.04
N GLU A 71 -10.43 -12.43 -5.30
CA GLU A 71 -10.23 -13.83 -4.93
C GLU A 71 -9.48 -13.94 -3.59
N ALA A 72 -9.78 -14.98 -2.81
CA ALA A 72 -8.97 -15.41 -1.69
C ALA A 72 -8.86 -16.92 -1.62
N GLN A 73 -7.62 -17.41 -1.50
CA GLN A 73 -7.29 -18.83 -1.39
C GLN A 73 -6.65 -19.10 -0.03
N GLN A 74 -7.15 -20.11 0.68
CA GLN A 74 -6.63 -20.50 1.98
C GLN A 74 -5.80 -21.79 1.88
N SER A 75 -4.58 -21.73 2.41
CA SER A 75 -3.69 -22.87 2.59
C SER A 75 -4.01 -23.63 3.87
N ARG A 76 -3.56 -24.90 3.95
CA ARG A 76 -3.70 -25.76 5.12
C ARG A 76 -2.96 -25.24 6.35
N ASP A 77 -1.89 -24.47 6.15
CA ASP A 77 -1.11 -23.85 7.22
C ASP A 77 -1.74 -22.55 7.76
N GLY A 78 -2.90 -22.17 7.24
CA GLY A 78 -3.62 -20.95 7.60
C GLY A 78 -3.26 -19.72 6.76
N THR A 79 -2.24 -19.80 5.91
CA THR A 79 -1.90 -18.70 4.98
C THR A 79 -3.08 -18.41 4.07
N VAL A 80 -3.41 -17.13 3.90
CA VAL A 80 -4.45 -16.69 2.96
C VAL A 80 -3.80 -15.81 1.90
N LYS A 81 -3.91 -16.23 0.64
CA LYS A 81 -3.47 -15.45 -0.52
C LYS A 81 -4.67 -14.76 -1.14
N CYS A 82 -4.62 -13.44 -1.26
CA CYS A 82 -5.66 -12.62 -1.87
C CYS A 82 -5.18 -12.10 -3.23
N ALA A 83 -6.08 -12.07 -4.20
CA ALA A 83 -5.91 -11.34 -5.45
C ALA A 83 -6.67 -10.01 -5.35
N PHE A 84 -5.97 -8.91 -5.55
CA PHE A 84 -6.52 -7.57 -5.54
C PHE A 84 -6.51 -6.97 -6.93
N GLN A 85 -7.68 -6.60 -7.43
CA GLN A 85 -7.85 -5.89 -8.68
C GLN A 85 -7.61 -4.38 -8.48
N ILE A 86 -6.87 -3.79 -9.40
CA ILE A 86 -6.44 -2.40 -9.35
C ILE A 86 -7.17 -1.60 -10.44
N ASP A 87 -7.69 -0.43 -10.09
CA ASP A 87 -8.46 0.46 -11.00
C ASP A 87 -9.68 -0.20 -11.68
N GLY A 88 -10.23 -1.28 -11.12
CA GLY A 88 -11.28 -2.09 -11.76
C GLY A 88 -10.84 -2.79 -13.06
N ASP A 89 -9.53 -2.85 -13.35
CA ASP A 89 -8.98 -3.47 -14.56
C ASP A 89 -8.59 -4.93 -14.26
N ALA A 90 -9.27 -5.89 -14.90
CA ALA A 90 -9.05 -7.32 -14.70
C ALA A 90 -7.64 -7.80 -15.10
N HIS A 91 -6.90 -6.99 -15.86
CA HIS A 91 -5.51 -7.28 -16.22
C HIS A 91 -4.50 -6.69 -15.24
N ARG A 92 -4.95 -5.87 -14.28
CA ARG A 92 -4.11 -5.29 -13.23
C ARG A 92 -4.46 -5.94 -11.91
N VAL A 93 -3.83 -7.08 -11.65
CA VAL A 93 -3.99 -7.81 -10.40
C VAL A 93 -2.68 -7.84 -9.65
N VAL A 94 -2.75 -7.59 -8.36
CA VAL A 94 -1.64 -7.82 -7.43
C VAL A 94 -2.03 -8.85 -6.37
N GLU A 95 -1.04 -9.53 -5.82
CA GLU A 95 -1.28 -10.45 -4.72
C GLU A 95 -0.92 -9.79 -3.37
N GLY A 96 -1.70 -10.08 -2.34
CA GLY A 96 -1.30 -9.86 -0.96
C GLY A 96 -1.59 -11.10 -0.12
N VAL A 97 -0.73 -11.35 0.88
CA VAL A 97 -0.75 -12.61 1.62
C VAL A 97 -0.81 -12.34 3.11
N LEU A 98 -1.80 -12.92 3.79
CA LEU A 98 -1.84 -13.02 5.24
C LEU A 98 -1.14 -14.32 5.65
N ILE A 99 -0.05 -14.18 6.40
CA ILE A 99 0.79 -15.30 6.85
C ILE A 99 0.69 -15.40 8.38
N PRO A 100 -0.12 -16.33 8.91
CA PRO A 100 -0.18 -16.58 10.33
C PRO A 100 0.98 -17.47 10.78
N THR A 101 1.54 -17.13 11.94
CA THR A 101 2.49 -17.97 12.67
C THR A 101 2.05 -18.03 14.13
N THR A 102 2.69 -18.87 14.94
CA THR A 102 2.39 -19.00 16.37
C THR A 102 2.47 -17.66 17.12
N LYS A 103 3.38 -16.76 16.73
CA LYS A 103 3.62 -15.48 17.42
C LYS A 103 3.21 -14.24 16.65
N ARG A 104 3.12 -14.31 15.32
CA ARG A 104 2.98 -13.13 14.44
C ARG A 104 1.93 -13.36 13.36
N LEU A 105 1.27 -12.28 12.96
CA LEU A 105 0.46 -12.20 11.75
C LEU A 105 1.15 -11.21 10.81
N THR A 106 1.56 -11.69 9.64
CA THR A 106 2.33 -10.88 8.69
C THR A 106 1.52 -10.66 7.44
N ALA A 107 1.41 -9.40 7.00
CA ALA A 107 0.94 -9.09 5.66
C ALA A 107 2.13 -8.98 4.71
N CYS A 108 2.13 -9.75 3.63
CA CYS A 108 3.00 -9.54 2.48
C CYS A 108 2.23 -8.76 1.44
N ILE A 109 2.69 -7.56 1.09
CA ILE A 109 2.00 -6.66 0.17
C ILE A 109 2.84 -6.35 -1.06
N SER A 110 2.15 -6.07 -2.15
CA SER A 110 2.72 -5.67 -3.44
C SER A 110 2.92 -4.16 -3.51
N SER A 111 3.89 -3.72 -4.30
CA SER A 111 4.21 -2.31 -4.58
C SER A 111 4.03 -1.92 -6.04
N GLN A 112 3.93 -2.89 -6.95
CA GLN A 112 3.73 -2.67 -8.39
C GLN A 112 2.86 -3.78 -8.98
N VAL A 113 2.17 -3.48 -10.08
CA VAL A 113 1.55 -4.47 -10.96
C VAL A 113 2.62 -4.97 -11.94
N GLY A 114 3.13 -6.18 -11.70
CA GLY A 114 4.32 -6.70 -12.38
C GLY A 114 5.62 -6.16 -11.78
N CYS A 115 6.76 -6.37 -12.45
CA CYS A 115 8.05 -5.85 -12.01
C CYS A 115 8.96 -5.62 -13.22
N SER A 116 9.72 -4.52 -13.23
CA SER A 116 10.69 -4.26 -14.30
C SER A 116 11.99 -5.05 -14.14
N LEU A 117 12.24 -5.62 -12.96
CA LEU A 117 13.41 -6.44 -12.71
C LEU A 117 13.18 -7.87 -13.21
N ALA A 118 14.05 -8.32 -14.11
CA ALA A 118 13.99 -9.64 -14.74
C ALA A 118 14.72 -10.72 -13.93
N CYS A 119 14.47 -10.78 -12.61
CA CYS A 119 15.03 -11.84 -11.76
C CYS A 119 14.55 -13.20 -12.25
N LYS A 120 15.45 -14.07 -12.72
CA LYS A 120 15.10 -15.30 -13.46
C LYS A 120 14.26 -16.30 -12.66
N PHE A 121 14.40 -16.27 -11.34
CA PHE A 121 13.66 -17.13 -10.41
C PHE A 121 12.29 -16.55 -9.99
N CYS A 122 12.01 -15.29 -10.30
CA CYS A 122 10.80 -14.60 -9.86
C CYS A 122 9.69 -14.75 -10.91
N ALA A 123 8.51 -15.25 -10.51
CA ALA A 123 7.35 -15.31 -11.39
C ALA A 123 6.91 -13.91 -11.84
N THR A 124 6.89 -12.93 -10.93
CA THR A 124 6.58 -11.52 -11.24
C THR A 124 7.57 -10.90 -12.20
N GLY A 125 8.85 -11.29 -12.15
CA GLY A 125 9.88 -10.82 -13.09
C GLY A 125 9.68 -11.29 -14.54
N LYS A 126 8.78 -12.25 -14.77
CA LYS A 126 8.32 -12.65 -16.12
C LYS A 126 7.19 -11.76 -16.64
N LEU A 127 6.52 -11.02 -15.75
CA LEU A 127 5.46 -10.09 -16.09
C LEU A 127 6.06 -8.72 -16.38
N LYS A 128 5.57 -8.04 -17.42
CA LYS A 128 5.97 -6.65 -17.66
C LYS A 128 5.43 -5.76 -16.53
N LEU A 129 6.18 -4.74 -16.17
CA LEU A 129 5.68 -3.67 -15.30
C LEU A 129 4.53 -2.95 -16.02
N LEU A 130 3.34 -2.97 -15.41
CA LEU A 130 2.17 -2.27 -15.91
C LEU A 130 1.95 -0.94 -15.19
N LYS A 131 2.11 -0.92 -13.86
CA LYS A 131 1.79 0.24 -13.02
C LYS A 131 2.54 0.21 -11.69
N ASN A 132 2.96 1.38 -11.22
CA ASN A 132 3.32 1.60 -9.82
C ASN A 132 2.06 1.78 -8.98
N LEU A 133 1.92 1.06 -7.86
CA LEU A 133 0.79 1.26 -6.98
C LEU A 133 0.87 2.62 -6.28
N THR A 134 -0.27 3.25 -6.06
CA THR A 134 -0.37 4.45 -5.22
C THR A 134 -0.21 4.09 -3.74
N ALA A 135 0.04 5.10 -2.91
CA ALA A 135 0.08 4.89 -1.46
C ALA A 135 -1.24 4.32 -0.92
N GLY A 136 -2.38 4.80 -1.45
CA GLY A 136 -3.72 4.32 -1.10
C GLY A 136 -3.93 2.84 -1.46
N GLU A 137 -3.45 2.39 -2.62
CA GLU A 137 -3.57 0.99 -3.03
C GLU A 137 -2.71 0.03 -2.18
N MET A 138 -1.53 0.48 -1.74
CA MET A 138 -0.71 -0.28 -0.79
C MET A 138 -1.32 -0.28 0.61
N PHE A 139 -1.89 0.85 1.03
CA PHE A 139 -2.61 0.97 2.29
C PHE A 139 -3.84 0.04 2.32
N ASP A 140 -4.61 -0.03 1.22
CA ASP A 140 -5.79 -0.89 1.13
C ASP A 140 -5.43 -2.37 1.32
N GLN A 141 -4.33 -2.85 0.70
CA GLN A 141 -3.85 -4.22 0.92
C GLN A 141 -3.63 -4.49 2.40
N VAL A 142 -2.98 -3.55 3.12
CA VAL A 142 -2.72 -3.70 4.56
C VAL A 142 -4.02 -3.67 5.36
N GLN A 143 -4.91 -2.72 5.07
CA GLN A 143 -6.17 -2.59 5.78
C GLN A 143 -7.05 -3.83 5.63
N MET A 144 -7.17 -4.36 4.41
CA MET A 144 -7.99 -5.54 4.12
C MET A 144 -7.40 -6.80 4.76
N LEU A 145 -6.08 -6.98 4.69
CA LEU A 145 -5.39 -8.08 5.38
C LEU A 145 -5.46 -7.93 6.91
N ASN A 146 -5.50 -6.71 7.43
CA ASN A 146 -5.67 -6.45 8.86
C ASN A 146 -7.09 -6.75 9.34
N ALA A 147 -8.11 -6.36 8.58
CA ALA A 147 -9.49 -6.72 8.85
C ALA A 147 -9.65 -8.26 8.86
N MET A 148 -9.07 -8.94 7.86
CA MET A 148 -9.05 -10.40 7.79
C MET A 148 -8.31 -11.03 8.98
N ALA A 149 -7.21 -10.44 9.43
CA ALA A 149 -6.48 -10.89 10.62
C ALA A 149 -7.35 -10.80 11.89
N HIS A 150 -8.05 -9.69 12.07
CA HIS A 150 -9.01 -9.53 13.18
C HIS A 150 -10.13 -10.54 13.12
N GLU A 151 -10.75 -10.74 11.96
CA GLU A 151 -11.85 -11.70 11.77
C GLU A 151 -11.41 -13.14 12.05
N ARG A 152 -10.28 -13.57 11.49
CA ARG A 152 -9.85 -14.98 11.52
C ARG A 152 -9.06 -15.37 12.77
N HIS A 153 -8.39 -14.40 13.41
CA HIS A 153 -7.45 -14.67 14.50
C HIS A 153 -7.70 -13.83 15.76
N GLY A 154 -8.72 -12.97 15.76
CA GLY A 154 -9.08 -12.12 16.91
C GLY A 154 -8.04 -11.03 17.23
N LYS A 155 -7.05 -10.81 16.36
CA LYS A 155 -5.96 -9.85 16.56
C LYS A 155 -5.48 -9.27 15.23
N GLY A 156 -5.01 -8.04 15.26
CA GLY A 156 -4.50 -7.36 14.07
C GLY A 156 -3.12 -7.85 13.62
N LEU A 157 -2.65 -7.31 12.49
CA LEU A 157 -1.32 -7.56 11.96
C LEU A 157 -0.25 -7.16 12.97
N SER A 158 0.77 -8.01 13.10
CA SER A 158 1.94 -7.69 13.90
C SER A 158 3.13 -7.23 13.04
N ASN A 159 3.11 -7.51 11.74
CA ASN A 159 4.18 -7.25 10.78
C ASN A 159 3.65 -6.99 9.38
N ILE A 160 4.37 -6.17 8.62
CA ILE A 160 4.13 -5.93 7.19
C ILE A 160 5.46 -6.07 6.45
N VAL A 161 5.44 -6.75 5.31
CA VAL A 161 6.60 -6.89 4.44
C VAL A 161 6.24 -6.46 3.02
N TYR A 162 7.01 -5.54 2.43
CA TYR A 162 6.92 -5.18 1.02
C TYR A 162 7.75 -6.19 0.23
N MET A 163 7.20 -7.40 0.10
CA MET A 163 7.82 -8.56 -0.56
C MET A 163 6.85 -9.27 -1.53
N GLY A 164 5.73 -8.62 -1.87
CA GLY A 164 4.82 -9.08 -2.91
C GLY A 164 5.36 -8.78 -4.30
N MET A 165 4.49 -8.30 -5.18
CA MET A 165 4.83 -7.96 -6.55
C MET A 165 5.52 -6.58 -6.63
N GLY A 166 6.60 -6.50 -7.41
CA GLY A 166 7.32 -5.25 -7.69
C GLY A 166 8.63 -5.07 -6.92
N GLU A 167 9.40 -4.07 -7.36
CA GLU A 167 10.57 -3.54 -6.65
C GLU A 167 10.18 -2.26 -5.91
N PRO A 168 10.05 -2.28 -4.56
CA PRO A 168 9.59 -1.13 -3.79
C PRO A 168 10.41 0.14 -4.02
N LEU A 169 11.72 0.04 -4.22
CA LEU A 169 12.56 1.23 -4.40
C LEU A 169 12.45 1.88 -5.79
N LEU A 170 11.83 1.19 -6.76
CA LEU A 170 11.42 1.81 -8.04
C LEU A 170 10.03 2.47 -7.95
N ASN A 171 9.32 2.28 -6.83
CA ASN A 171 8.09 2.99 -6.47
C ASN A 171 8.27 3.83 -5.18
N TYR A 172 9.44 4.44 -5.04
CA TYR A 172 9.95 5.03 -3.80
C TYR A 172 8.97 5.98 -3.09
N ARG A 173 8.42 6.97 -3.81
CA ARG A 173 7.54 7.98 -3.23
C ARG A 173 6.27 7.37 -2.64
N ASN A 174 5.59 6.52 -3.42
CA ASN A 174 4.35 5.90 -2.95
C ASN A 174 4.60 4.93 -1.80
N VAL A 175 5.74 4.23 -1.78
CA VAL A 175 6.11 3.31 -0.68
C VAL A 175 6.35 4.07 0.62
N LEU A 176 7.06 5.20 0.57
CA LEU A 176 7.23 6.05 1.76
C LEU A 176 5.89 6.56 2.26
N GLU A 177 5.09 7.12 1.36
CA GLU A 177 3.79 7.67 1.70
C GLU A 177 2.84 6.59 2.25
N SER A 178 2.85 5.37 1.71
CA SER A 178 2.06 4.27 2.28
C SER A 178 2.55 3.89 3.68
N VAL A 179 3.86 3.84 3.92
CA VAL A 179 4.40 3.62 5.26
C VAL A 179 3.97 4.73 6.23
N ASP A 180 4.03 5.99 5.81
CA ASP A 180 3.61 7.12 6.63
C ASP A 180 2.11 7.01 6.98
N ARG A 181 1.24 6.68 6.02
CA ARG A 181 -0.19 6.44 6.28
C ARG A 181 -0.46 5.23 7.17
N ILE A 182 0.31 4.16 7.04
CA ILE A 182 0.18 2.96 7.89
C ILE A 182 0.62 3.26 9.34
N THR A 183 1.66 4.07 9.51
CA THR A 183 2.28 4.31 10.84
C THR A 183 1.71 5.53 11.55
N GLY A 184 1.15 6.47 10.80
CA GLY A 184 0.66 7.76 11.27
C GLY A 184 -0.72 7.72 11.91
N THR A 185 -1.13 8.89 12.36
CA THR A 185 -2.48 9.19 12.88
C THR A 185 -2.98 10.50 12.24
N PRO A 186 -4.05 10.48 11.42
CA PRO A 186 -4.91 9.33 11.12
C PRO A 186 -4.21 8.26 10.24
N GLY A 187 -4.59 7.00 10.43
CA GLY A 187 -3.88 5.83 9.91
C GLY A 187 -4.08 4.59 10.77
N LEU A 188 -3.22 3.58 10.61
CA LEU A 188 -3.30 2.33 11.39
C LEU A 188 -2.48 2.38 12.69
N ALA A 189 -1.78 3.50 12.96
CA ALA A 189 -0.92 3.69 14.13
C ALA A 189 0.08 2.53 14.39
N MET A 190 0.54 1.87 13.31
CA MET A 190 1.47 0.75 13.43
C MET A 190 2.90 1.26 13.69
N SER A 191 3.65 0.60 14.57
CA SER A 191 5.06 0.93 14.74
C SER A 191 5.85 0.66 13.43
N PRO A 192 6.65 1.63 12.94
CA PRO A 192 7.46 1.43 11.72
C PRO A 192 8.45 0.27 11.85
N LYS A 193 8.87 -0.09 13.08
CA LYS A 193 9.73 -1.25 13.36
C LYS A 193 9.08 -2.59 13.02
N ARG A 194 7.77 -2.63 12.77
CA ARG A 194 7.02 -3.82 12.32
C ARG A 194 6.99 -3.95 10.81
N ILE A 195 7.45 -2.94 10.08
CA ILE A 195 7.48 -2.88 8.63
C ILE A 195 8.87 -3.25 8.13
N THR A 196 8.94 -4.05 7.07
CA THR A 196 10.18 -4.36 6.35
C THR A 196 9.99 -4.07 4.87
N VAL A 197 10.84 -3.21 4.31
CA VAL A 197 10.91 -2.97 2.86
C VAL A 197 12.05 -3.81 2.29
N SER A 198 11.75 -4.66 1.30
CA SER A 198 12.76 -5.43 0.59
C SER A 198 13.18 -4.72 -0.69
N THR A 199 14.43 -4.89 -1.09
CA THR A 199 14.93 -4.41 -2.39
C THR A 199 15.89 -5.39 -3.03
N ALA A 200 15.89 -5.44 -4.35
CA ALA A 200 16.89 -6.12 -5.17
C ALA A 200 18.26 -5.42 -5.12
N GLY A 201 18.36 -4.20 -4.59
CA GLY A 201 19.65 -3.52 -4.39
C GLY A 201 19.85 -2.25 -5.22
N ILE A 202 18.83 -1.41 -5.35
CA ILE A 202 18.94 -0.11 -6.03
C ILE A 202 19.80 0.83 -5.17
N ALA A 203 21.13 0.78 -5.35
CA ALA A 203 22.11 1.41 -4.44
C ALA A 203 21.85 2.90 -4.17
N LYS A 204 21.50 3.67 -5.21
CA LYS A 204 21.15 5.10 -5.07
C LYS A 204 19.91 5.31 -4.19
N ALA A 205 18.90 4.45 -4.32
CA ALA A 205 17.69 4.53 -3.52
C ALA A 205 17.92 4.05 -2.09
N ILE A 206 18.79 3.07 -1.86
CA ILE A 206 19.20 2.66 -0.50
C ILE A 206 19.89 3.82 0.23
N LYS A 207 20.79 4.54 -0.45
CA LYS A 207 21.40 5.74 0.13
C LYS A 207 20.33 6.77 0.49
N ARG A 208 19.40 7.02 -0.42
CA ARG A 208 18.28 7.94 -0.21
C ARG A 208 17.40 7.54 0.98
N LEU A 209 17.17 6.25 1.24
CA LEU A 209 16.47 5.80 2.45
C LEU A 209 17.19 6.25 3.73
N GLY A 210 18.52 6.21 3.72
CA GLY A 210 19.34 6.72 4.82
C GLY A 210 19.24 8.23 4.97
N ASP A 211 19.30 8.97 3.86
CA ASP A 211 19.16 10.43 3.83
C ASP A 211 17.77 10.89 4.29
N ASP A 212 16.71 10.14 3.94
CA ASP A 212 15.33 10.37 4.36
C ASP A 212 15.04 9.84 5.79
N GLU A 213 16.06 9.34 6.49
CA GLU A 213 16.02 8.87 7.88
C GLU A 213 14.88 7.89 8.22
N VAL A 214 14.54 7.00 7.28
CA VAL A 214 13.42 6.08 7.42
C VAL A 214 13.51 5.22 8.68
N LYS A 215 12.35 4.87 9.27
CA LYS A 215 12.27 4.15 10.55
C LYS A 215 11.87 2.68 10.42
N PHE A 216 11.63 2.19 9.21
CA PHE A 216 11.32 0.79 8.92
C PHE A 216 12.59 -0.05 8.72
N ASN A 217 12.45 -1.38 8.77
CA ASN A 217 13.57 -2.29 8.50
C ASN A 217 13.83 -2.43 7.00
N LEU A 218 15.10 -2.58 6.60
CA LEU A 218 15.50 -2.87 5.23
C LEU A 218 15.90 -4.35 5.10
N ALA A 219 15.40 -5.03 4.08
CA ALA A 219 15.89 -6.34 3.65
C ALA A 219 16.54 -6.23 2.27
N LEU A 220 17.70 -6.88 2.09
CA LEU A 220 18.42 -6.92 0.81
C LEU A 220 18.28 -8.30 0.18
N SER A 221 17.70 -8.34 -1.01
CA SER A 221 17.57 -9.54 -1.84
C SER A 221 18.90 -9.80 -2.56
N LEU A 222 19.82 -10.50 -1.89
CA LEU A 222 21.18 -10.72 -2.39
C LEU A 222 21.29 -11.90 -3.37
N HIS A 223 20.77 -13.07 -2.97
CA HIS A 223 20.63 -14.32 -3.75
C HIS A 223 21.90 -14.98 -4.33
N ALA A 224 23.09 -14.38 -4.21
CA ALA A 224 24.37 -15.01 -4.54
C ALA A 224 25.53 -14.38 -3.74
N ALA A 225 26.59 -15.15 -3.52
CA ALA A 225 27.78 -14.70 -2.78
C ALA A 225 28.89 -14.09 -3.68
N ASN A 226 28.68 -14.06 -4.99
CA ASN A 226 29.60 -13.46 -5.96
C ASN A 226 28.83 -12.83 -7.13
N ASP A 227 29.47 -11.89 -7.82
CA ASP A 227 28.85 -11.10 -8.88
C ASP A 227 28.53 -11.93 -10.12
N GLU A 228 29.38 -12.89 -10.49
CA GLU A 228 29.16 -13.75 -11.66
C GLU A 228 27.80 -14.47 -11.57
N LYS A 229 27.57 -15.16 -10.45
CA LYS A 229 26.30 -15.86 -10.21
C LYS A 229 25.15 -14.87 -10.03
N ARG A 230 25.38 -13.76 -9.32
CA ARG A 230 24.35 -12.75 -9.09
C ARG A 230 23.83 -12.16 -10.39
N ASN A 231 24.73 -11.69 -11.25
CA ASN A 231 24.41 -11.14 -12.57
C ASN A 231 23.69 -12.16 -13.45
N HIS A 232 24.00 -13.45 -13.30
CA HIS A 232 23.30 -14.49 -14.03
C HIS A 232 21.82 -14.64 -13.61
N ILE A 233 21.49 -14.51 -12.33
CA ILE A 233 20.12 -14.74 -11.81
C ILE A 233 19.31 -13.45 -11.59
N MET A 234 19.99 -12.31 -11.42
CA MET A 234 19.46 -10.98 -11.13
C MET A 234 20.30 -9.94 -11.87
N ALA A 235 19.90 -9.58 -13.09
CA ALA A 235 20.55 -8.51 -13.84
C ALA A 235 19.98 -7.16 -13.37
N ILE A 236 20.63 -6.54 -12.38
CA ILE A 236 20.26 -5.21 -11.83
C ILE A 236 21.45 -4.27 -11.83
#